data_AF-A0A0V8JG28-F1
#
_entry.id   AF-A0A0V8JG28-F1
#
_cell.length_a   1.000
_cell.length_b   1.000
_cell.length_c   1.000
_cell.angle_alpha   90.00
_cell.angle_beta   90.00
_cell.angle_gamma   90.00
#
_symmetry.space_group_name_H-M   'P 1'
#
loop_
_entity.id
_entity.type
_entity.pdbx_description
1 polymer ?
#
loop_
_entity_poly.entity_id
_entity_poly.type
_entity_poly.pdbx_seq_one_letter_code
_entity_poly.pdbx_strand_id
1 'polypeptide(L)'
;MDKLEKVLEFSTDGIYVVNKEGKTLLVNSAYEEMTGFLREELVGKHMSELMSKGYFDQSVSLLVLDAKKRISILQKIGKQQKDVIVTGNPVFNESGEIQMVVTSVRDITQLNRMTKALTKAKSFSEMSQNRYTFMTDGSDEQVIFESVRMKEVIQKVEQVASFPTSILLLGPSGSGKEVIADLLHQLSDRKDKPFIKVNCGAIPEPLLESELFGHVKGAFTGARQEGKIGLLELADKGTVLLDEIGDLPLALQVKLLRVLQEKQVQRVGGTKTKQLDIRIISATNQNLKELVRLGKFREDLFYRLQVVELNVPSLRERPEDIHALLQHFFVHFCKLYNVEKHISQDTLHILENYHWPGNVRELRNLVESMIVSVPSLTIEPVDLPPHFRIQNHPESILPLKQRVKLFEKRLIEDALQRKPSIRKAAAYLGVDHSTLVKKIKTFNMHTN
;
A
#
# COMPACT_ATOMS: atom_id res chain seq x y z
N MET A 1 53.44 21.74 -10.48
CA MET A 1 52.62 20.56 -10.20
C MET A 1 53.37 19.70 -9.20
N ASP A 2 53.06 19.93 -7.93
CA ASP A 2 53.61 19.17 -6.81
C ASP A 2 53.15 17.69 -6.91
N LYS A 3 53.91 16.73 -6.36
CA LYS A 3 53.57 15.30 -6.46
C LYS A 3 52.18 14.99 -5.90
N LEU A 4 51.74 15.76 -4.90
CA LEU A 4 50.43 15.62 -4.25
C LEU A 4 49.27 16.10 -5.13
N GLU A 5 49.45 17.17 -5.91
CA GLU A 5 48.42 17.69 -6.82
C GLU A 5 48.08 16.66 -7.90
N LYS A 6 49.09 15.98 -8.45
CA LYS A 6 48.86 14.90 -9.43
C LYS A 6 48.00 13.77 -8.86
N VAL A 7 48.22 13.39 -7.60
CA VAL A 7 47.42 12.33 -6.95
C VAL A 7 45.95 12.72 -6.82
N LEU A 8 45.67 13.99 -6.51
CA LEU A 8 44.28 14.49 -6.41
C LEU A 8 43.59 14.55 -7.77
N GLU A 9 44.32 14.86 -8.84
CA GLU A 9 43.79 14.91 -10.21
C GLU A 9 43.45 13.51 -10.77
N PHE A 10 44.15 12.46 -10.35
CA PHE A 10 43.85 11.08 -10.78
C PHE A 10 42.69 10.42 -10.03
N SER A 11 42.10 11.09 -9.04
CA SER A 11 40.93 10.58 -8.31
C SER A 11 39.68 10.57 -9.18
N THR A 12 38.93 9.46 -9.16
CA THR A 12 37.62 9.38 -9.81
C THR A 12 36.53 10.12 -9.03
N ASP A 13 36.74 10.36 -7.74
CA ASP A 13 35.85 11.16 -6.91
C ASP A 13 36.23 12.65 -7.07
N GLY A 14 35.22 13.52 -7.12
CA GLY A 14 35.43 14.96 -7.10
C GLY A 14 36.01 15.39 -5.76
N ILE A 15 37.08 16.17 -5.77
CA ILE A 15 37.76 16.67 -4.57
C ILE A 15 37.60 18.18 -4.52
N TYR A 16 37.16 18.67 -3.38
CA TYR A 16 36.97 20.08 -3.11
C TYR A 16 37.59 20.46 -1.76
N VAL A 17 38.47 21.45 -1.76
CA VAL A 17 39.22 21.86 -0.59
C VAL A 17 38.94 23.32 -0.26
N VAL A 18 38.62 23.60 1.01
CA VAL A 18 38.49 24.96 1.55
C VAL A 18 39.45 25.20 2.70
N ASN A 19 39.86 26.45 2.91
CA ASN A 19 40.63 26.85 4.09
C ASN A 19 39.72 26.99 5.32
N LYS A 20 40.32 27.35 6.46
CA LYS A 20 39.62 27.55 7.74
C LYS A 20 38.56 28.65 7.71
N GLU A 21 38.70 29.63 6.83
CA GLU A 21 37.69 30.67 6.61
C GLU A 21 36.63 30.28 5.58
N GLY A 22 36.63 29.06 5.02
CA GLY A 22 35.63 28.65 4.03
C GLY A 22 35.86 29.22 2.62
N LYS A 23 37.09 29.67 2.30
CA LYS A 23 37.54 30.04 0.96
C LYS A 23 38.08 28.83 0.21
N THR A 24 37.67 28.67 -1.05
CA THR A 24 38.11 27.55 -1.89
C THR A 24 39.60 27.65 -2.20
N LEU A 25 40.34 26.60 -1.88
CA LEU A 25 41.76 26.45 -2.17
C LEU A 25 42.00 25.66 -3.45
N LEU A 26 41.28 24.54 -3.62
CA LEU A 26 41.54 23.60 -4.70
C LEU A 26 40.28 22.83 -5.07
N VAL A 27 40.15 22.54 -6.35
CA VAL A 27 39.14 21.66 -6.95
C VAL A 27 39.86 20.82 -7.99
N ASN A 28 39.60 19.51 -8.06
CA ASN A 28 40.19 18.64 -9.08
C ASN A 28 39.29 18.53 -10.34
N SER A 29 39.86 18.02 -11.42
CA SER A 29 39.16 17.81 -12.70
C SER A 29 37.89 16.97 -12.59
N ALA A 30 37.89 15.90 -11.79
CA ALA A 30 36.71 15.05 -11.57
C ALA A 30 35.50 15.83 -11.00
N TYR A 31 35.75 16.85 -10.17
CA TYR A 31 34.68 17.72 -9.67
C TYR A 31 34.14 18.66 -10.74
N GLU A 32 35.02 19.22 -11.58
CA GLU A 32 34.64 20.07 -12.72
C GLU A 32 33.77 19.29 -13.72
N GLU A 33 34.15 18.06 -14.04
CA GLU A 33 33.39 17.17 -14.92
C GLU A 33 32.02 16.79 -14.32
N MET A 34 31.97 16.53 -13.01
CA MET A 34 30.75 16.11 -12.34
C MET A 34 29.72 17.24 -12.20
N THR A 35 30.20 18.47 -11.96
CA THR A 35 29.33 19.63 -11.69
C THR A 35 29.09 20.51 -12.90
N GLY A 36 30.05 20.55 -13.84
CA GLY A 36 30.09 21.47 -14.97
C GLY A 36 30.55 22.89 -14.59
N PHE A 37 31.07 23.09 -13.37
CA PHE A 37 31.65 24.35 -12.92
C PHE A 37 33.16 24.34 -13.15
N LEU A 38 33.70 25.46 -13.62
CA LEU A 38 35.13 25.57 -13.87
C LEU A 38 35.87 25.93 -12.59
N ARG A 39 37.07 25.39 -12.41
CA ARG A 39 37.95 25.68 -11.26
C ARG A 39 38.19 27.17 -11.07
N GLU A 40 38.35 27.91 -12.17
CA GLU A 40 38.54 29.37 -12.17
C GLU A 40 37.33 30.12 -11.58
N GLU A 41 36.13 29.53 -11.65
CA GLU A 41 34.92 30.10 -11.08
C GLU A 41 34.81 29.84 -9.57
N LEU A 42 35.52 28.85 -9.05
CA LEU A 42 35.35 28.33 -7.69
C LEU A 42 36.52 28.70 -6.78
N VAL A 43 37.76 28.56 -7.28
CA VAL A 43 38.99 28.81 -6.52
C VAL A 43 39.09 30.28 -6.13
N GLY A 44 39.41 30.52 -4.86
CA GLY A 44 39.51 31.86 -4.31
C GLY A 44 38.18 32.52 -3.93
N LYS A 45 37.03 31.90 -4.21
CA LYS A 45 35.72 32.39 -3.72
C LYS A 45 35.36 31.77 -2.38
N HIS A 46 34.50 32.46 -1.64
CA HIS A 46 33.99 31.97 -0.36
C HIS A 46 32.74 31.11 -0.55
N MET A 47 32.59 30.02 0.21
CA MET A 47 31.50 29.06 0.03
C MET A 47 30.10 29.68 0.16
N SER A 48 29.91 30.67 1.03
CA SER A 48 28.62 31.37 1.17
C SER A 48 28.23 32.18 -0.08
N GLU A 49 29.23 32.74 -0.79
CA GLU A 49 29.01 33.47 -2.05
C GLU A 49 28.62 32.50 -3.18
N LEU A 50 29.25 31.32 -3.22
CA LEU A 50 28.90 30.29 -4.18
C LEU A 50 27.50 29.73 -3.93
N MET A 51 27.09 29.58 -2.67
CA MET A 51 25.72 29.20 -2.31
C MET A 51 24.70 30.25 -2.72
N SER A 52 24.94 31.55 -2.47
CA SER A 52 23.99 32.61 -2.84
C SER A 52 23.82 32.77 -4.35
N LYS A 53 24.85 32.41 -5.13
CA LYS A 53 24.81 32.35 -6.60
C LYS A 53 24.20 31.05 -7.15
N GLY A 54 23.72 30.16 -6.28
CA GLY A 54 23.00 28.95 -6.67
C GLY A 54 23.88 27.82 -7.21
N TYR A 55 25.17 27.77 -6.85
CA TYR A 55 26.04 26.68 -7.28
C TYR A 55 25.72 25.37 -6.53
N PHE A 56 25.31 25.45 -5.26
CA PHE A 56 24.89 24.31 -4.42
C PHE A 56 23.85 24.72 -3.39
N ASP A 57 22.89 23.83 -3.08
CA ASP A 57 21.82 24.07 -2.09
C ASP A 57 22.33 24.00 -0.64
N GLN A 58 23.40 23.24 -0.40
CA GLN A 58 24.02 23.06 0.91
C GLN A 58 25.54 22.85 0.77
N SER A 59 26.33 23.41 1.69
CA SER A 59 27.78 23.26 1.72
C SER A 59 28.23 22.33 2.84
N VAL A 60 28.66 21.12 2.48
CA VAL A 60 29.26 20.17 3.44
C VAL A 60 30.49 20.76 4.10
N SER A 61 31.29 21.54 3.37
CA SER A 61 32.50 22.14 3.92
C SER A 61 32.18 23.14 5.04
N LEU A 62 31.11 23.94 4.91
CA LEU A 62 30.66 24.84 5.99
C LEU A 62 30.10 24.06 7.18
N LEU A 63 29.32 23.00 6.95
CA LEU A 63 28.83 22.14 8.03
C LEU A 63 29.97 21.50 8.82
N VAL A 64 31.05 21.11 8.13
CA VAL A 64 32.23 20.53 8.77
C VAL A 64 33.03 21.57 9.54
N LEU A 65 33.15 22.80 9.03
CA LEU A 65 33.79 23.92 9.76
C LEU A 65 33.04 24.24 11.05
N ASP A 66 31.70 24.25 11.01
CA ASP A 66 30.85 24.49 12.18
C ASP A 66 30.89 23.33 13.19
N ALA A 67 30.65 22.11 12.71
CA ALA A 67 30.55 20.94 13.58
C ALA A 67 31.90 20.34 14.01
N LYS A 68 33.00 20.81 13.41
CA LYS A 68 34.39 20.32 13.60
C LYS A 68 34.54 18.80 13.53
N LYS A 69 33.73 18.13 12.71
CA LYS A 69 33.71 16.66 12.57
C LYS A 69 33.39 16.25 11.14
N ARG A 70 33.71 15.01 10.78
CA ARG A 70 33.35 14.44 9.47
C ARG A 70 31.83 14.43 9.29
N ILE A 71 31.36 14.90 8.14
CA ILE A 71 29.94 14.91 7.75
C ILE A 71 29.82 14.32 6.36
N SER A 72 28.80 13.47 6.18
CA SER A 72 28.41 12.90 4.89
C SER A 72 26.94 13.18 4.64
N ILE A 73 26.61 13.73 3.48
CA ILE A 73 25.22 13.96 3.06
C ILE A 73 24.98 13.45 1.64
N LEU A 74 23.72 13.14 1.36
CA LEU A 74 23.21 12.91 0.02
C LEU A 74 22.64 14.21 -0.51
N GLN A 75 23.04 14.61 -1.71
CA GLN A 75 22.50 15.79 -2.36
C GLN A 75 22.55 15.64 -3.87
N LYS A 76 21.89 16.55 -4.58
CA LYS A 76 22.04 16.68 -6.04
C LYS A 76 22.97 17.84 -6.35
N ILE A 77 23.87 17.65 -7.32
CA ILE A 77 24.81 18.71 -7.72
C ILE A 77 24.89 18.88 -9.23
N GLY A 78 25.31 20.08 -9.62
CA GLY A 78 25.59 20.45 -11.00
C GLY A 78 24.34 20.66 -11.85
N LYS A 79 24.54 21.16 -13.08
CA LYS A 79 23.46 21.44 -14.04
C LYS A 79 22.65 20.19 -14.41
N GLN A 80 23.27 19.01 -14.31
CA GLN A 80 22.64 17.73 -14.63
C GLN A 80 21.94 17.05 -13.44
N GLN A 81 21.91 17.70 -12.25
CA GLN A 81 21.21 17.20 -11.06
C GLN A 81 21.60 15.76 -10.69
N LYS A 82 22.90 15.47 -10.71
CA LYS A 82 23.44 14.13 -10.40
C LYS A 82 23.29 13.81 -8.92
N ASP A 83 22.92 12.57 -8.60
CA ASP A 83 22.86 12.09 -7.21
C ASP A 83 24.28 11.83 -6.71
N VAL A 84 24.69 12.52 -5.64
CA VAL A 84 26.02 12.39 -5.08
C VAL A 84 26.02 12.15 -3.58
N ILE A 85 27.03 11.42 -3.12
CA ILE A 85 27.43 11.42 -1.71
C ILE A 85 28.58 12.40 -1.54
N VAL A 86 28.38 13.41 -0.70
CA VAL A 86 29.40 14.41 -0.38
C VAL A 86 29.87 14.17 1.04
N THR A 87 31.17 13.93 1.22
CA THR A 87 31.79 13.68 2.52
C THR A 87 32.89 14.68 2.77
N GLY A 88 32.74 15.53 3.79
CA GLY A 88 33.76 16.47 4.23
C GLY A 88 34.51 15.97 5.46
N ASN A 89 35.82 16.16 5.46
CA ASN A 89 36.72 15.80 6.55
C ASN A 89 37.54 17.04 6.97
N PRO A 90 37.51 17.44 8.26
CA PRO A 90 38.35 18.51 8.74
C PRO A 90 39.80 18.02 8.90
N VAL A 91 40.76 18.85 8.48
CA VAL A 91 42.19 18.67 8.68
C VAL A 91 42.64 19.68 9.73
N PHE A 92 43.25 19.19 10.81
CA PHE A 92 43.66 20.00 11.93
C PHE A 92 45.16 20.32 11.87
N ASN A 93 45.55 21.50 12.37
CA ASN A 93 46.94 21.84 12.63
C ASN A 93 47.42 21.28 13.99
N GLU A 94 48.70 21.49 14.32
CA GLU A 94 49.31 21.04 15.59
C GLU A 94 48.66 21.67 16.83
N SER A 95 48.00 22.83 16.70
CA SER A 95 47.27 23.49 17.79
C SER A 95 45.81 23.03 17.94
N GLY A 96 45.36 22.05 17.15
CA GLY A 96 44.00 21.50 17.21
C GLY A 96 42.91 22.36 16.54
N GLU A 97 43.31 23.38 15.78
CA GLU A 97 42.40 24.18 14.97
C GLU A 97 42.28 23.61 13.55
N ILE A 98 41.12 23.79 12.91
CA ILE A 98 40.95 23.35 11.53
C ILE A 98 41.81 24.23 10.63
N GLN A 99 42.74 23.63 9.91
CA GLN A 99 43.54 24.29 8.88
C GLN A 99 42.78 24.35 7.55
N MET A 100 42.11 23.26 7.20
CA MET A 100 41.38 23.10 5.94
C MET A 100 40.32 21.99 6.05
N VAL A 101 39.36 21.99 5.14
CA VAL A 101 38.38 20.90 4.99
C VAL A 101 38.51 20.30 3.61
N VAL A 102 38.69 18.98 3.56
CA VAL A 102 38.75 18.21 2.31
C VAL A 102 37.43 17.49 2.12
N THR A 103 36.77 17.78 1.01
CA THR A 103 35.47 17.23 0.65
C THR A 103 35.62 16.31 -0.54
N SER A 104 35.14 15.07 -0.42
CA SER A 104 35.04 14.11 -1.52
C SER A 104 33.60 14.00 -1.99
N VAL A 105 33.39 14.04 -3.29
CA VAL A 105 32.10 13.96 -3.97
C VAL A 105 32.11 12.74 -4.86
N ARG A 106 31.21 11.79 -4.59
CA ARG A 106 31.07 10.57 -5.37
C ARG A 106 29.74 10.55 -6.11
N ASP A 107 29.78 10.37 -7.42
CA ASP A 107 28.60 10.14 -8.27
C ASP A 107 28.04 8.75 -7.99
N ILE A 108 26.80 8.71 -7.49
CA ILE A 108 26.06 7.47 -7.24
C ILE A 108 24.81 7.37 -8.12
N THR A 109 24.69 8.20 -9.15
CA THR A 109 23.50 8.27 -10.02
C THR A 109 23.20 6.93 -10.66
N GLN A 110 24.22 6.25 -11.19
CA GLN A 110 24.07 4.90 -11.78
C GLN A 110 23.68 3.87 -10.72
N LEU A 111 24.33 3.90 -9.54
CA LEU A 111 24.04 2.99 -8.43
C LEU A 111 22.60 3.14 -7.94
N ASN A 112 22.12 4.38 -7.76
CA ASN A 112 20.75 4.68 -7.39
C ASN A 112 19.75 4.29 -8.48
N ARG A 113 20.05 4.54 -9.77
CA ARG A 113 19.22 4.10 -10.89
C ARG A 113 19.11 2.58 -10.95
N MET A 114 20.22 1.86 -10.79
CA MET A 114 20.24 0.40 -10.74
C MET A 114 19.49 -0.15 -9.53
N THR A 115 19.64 0.47 -8.35
CA THR A 115 18.89 0.08 -7.14
C THR A 115 17.40 0.30 -7.35
N LYS A 116 16.99 1.47 -7.85
CA LYS A 116 15.58 1.76 -8.20
C LYS A 116 15.04 0.81 -9.27
N ALA A 117 15.83 0.52 -10.31
CA ALA A 117 15.47 -0.42 -11.36
C ALA A 117 15.33 -1.85 -10.84
N LEU A 118 16.21 -2.29 -9.93
CA LEU A 118 16.13 -3.60 -9.27
C LEU A 118 14.95 -3.69 -8.32
N THR A 119 14.68 -2.68 -7.51
CA THR A 119 13.48 -2.61 -6.66
C THR A 119 12.21 -2.65 -7.52
N LYS A 120 12.20 -1.87 -8.61
CA LYS A 120 11.09 -1.87 -9.57
C LYS A 120 10.94 -3.21 -10.27
N ALA A 121 12.02 -3.82 -10.74
CA ALA A 121 12.00 -5.13 -11.41
C ALA A 121 11.61 -6.27 -10.46
N LYS A 122 12.08 -6.27 -9.20
CA LYS A 122 11.64 -7.22 -8.17
C LYS A 122 10.15 -7.06 -7.85
N SER A 123 9.69 -5.83 -7.61
CA SER A 123 8.27 -5.55 -7.41
C SER A 123 7.40 -5.93 -8.62
N PHE A 124 7.94 -5.81 -9.85
CA PHE A 124 7.20 -6.15 -11.06
C PHE A 124 7.16 -7.67 -11.30
N SER A 125 8.25 -8.38 -11.01
CA SER A 125 8.41 -9.82 -11.23
C SER A 125 7.70 -10.69 -10.20
N GLU A 126 7.63 -10.25 -8.93
CA GLU A 126 6.92 -10.98 -7.87
C GLU A 126 5.40 -10.81 -7.99
N MET A 127 4.93 -9.63 -8.42
CA MET A 127 3.49 -9.36 -8.57
C MET A 127 2.86 -9.95 -9.85
N SER A 128 3.64 -10.38 -10.87
CA SER A 128 3.06 -10.73 -12.19
C SER A 128 2.26 -12.03 -12.28
N GLN A 129 2.48 -13.03 -11.41
CA GLN A 129 1.79 -14.32 -11.56
C GLN A 129 0.42 -14.40 -10.86
N ASN A 130 0.16 -13.55 -9.87
CA ASN A 130 -1.07 -13.59 -9.06
C ASN A 130 -1.87 -12.27 -9.15
N ARG A 131 -1.93 -11.70 -10.36
CA ARG A 131 -2.75 -10.53 -10.66
C ARG A 131 -3.63 -10.79 -11.87
N TYR A 132 -4.93 -10.60 -11.73
CA TYR A 132 -5.85 -10.52 -12.86
C TYR A 132 -6.25 -9.07 -13.05
N THR A 133 -5.89 -8.48 -14.19
CA THR A 133 -6.37 -7.14 -14.56
C THR A 133 -7.58 -7.30 -15.45
N PHE A 134 -8.58 -6.47 -15.22
CA PHE A 134 -9.81 -6.49 -15.97
C PHE A 134 -10.43 -5.11 -16.11
N MET A 135 -11.25 -4.94 -17.14
CA MET A 135 -11.85 -3.64 -17.47
C MET A 135 -13.26 -3.57 -16.89
N THR A 136 -13.53 -2.58 -16.04
CA THR A 136 -14.87 -2.19 -15.57
C THR A 136 -15.12 -0.74 -15.93
N ASP A 137 -16.17 -0.46 -16.72
CA ASP A 137 -16.68 0.89 -17.06
C ASP A 137 -15.61 2.00 -17.25
N GLY A 138 -14.54 1.69 -18.01
CA GLY A 138 -13.46 2.65 -18.32
C GLY A 138 -12.32 2.75 -17.30
N SER A 139 -12.32 1.91 -16.26
CA SER A 139 -11.22 1.73 -15.30
C SER A 139 -10.65 0.31 -15.33
N ASP A 140 -9.32 0.20 -15.24
CA ASP A 140 -8.63 -1.09 -15.04
C ASP A 140 -8.70 -1.44 -13.54
N GLU A 141 -9.58 -2.39 -13.18
CA GLU A 141 -9.59 -2.99 -11.85
C GLU A 141 -8.71 -4.25 -11.83
N GLN A 142 -8.04 -4.50 -10.70
CA GLN A 142 -7.08 -5.60 -10.57
C GLN A 142 -7.46 -6.49 -9.38
N VAL A 143 -7.68 -7.80 -9.61
CA VAL A 143 -7.66 -8.80 -8.53
C VAL A 143 -6.20 -9.04 -8.17
N ILE A 144 -5.87 -8.82 -6.91
CA ILE A 144 -4.53 -8.98 -6.37
C ILE A 144 -4.59 -9.98 -5.25
N PHE A 145 -3.73 -10.99 -5.34
CA PHE A 145 -3.60 -12.03 -4.33
C PHE A 145 -2.19 -12.61 -4.38
N GLU A 146 -1.80 -13.33 -3.35
CA GLU A 146 -0.59 -14.16 -3.28
C GLU A 146 -0.86 -15.48 -2.54
N SER A 147 -1.86 -15.48 -1.65
CA SER A 147 -2.27 -16.62 -0.86
C SER A 147 -2.79 -17.78 -1.70
N VAL A 148 -2.47 -19.00 -1.25
CA VAL A 148 -2.95 -20.25 -1.86
C VAL A 148 -4.48 -20.30 -1.82
N ARG A 149 -5.11 -19.81 -0.76
CA ARG A 149 -6.57 -19.80 -0.61
C ARG A 149 -7.26 -18.96 -1.68
N MET A 150 -6.75 -17.76 -1.98
CA MET A 150 -7.31 -16.98 -3.08
C MET A 150 -7.01 -17.61 -4.42
N LYS A 151 -5.83 -18.22 -4.61
CA LYS A 151 -5.52 -18.95 -5.85
C LYS A 151 -6.55 -20.05 -6.14
N GLU A 152 -6.96 -20.82 -5.13
CA GLU A 152 -8.01 -21.83 -5.26
C GLU A 152 -9.36 -21.22 -5.65
N VAL A 153 -9.74 -20.08 -5.04
CA VAL A 153 -10.96 -19.35 -5.40
C VAL A 153 -10.91 -18.91 -6.87
N ILE A 154 -9.79 -18.35 -7.31
CA ILE A 154 -9.66 -17.86 -8.69
C ILE A 154 -9.66 -19.01 -9.70
N GLN A 155 -8.96 -20.11 -9.42
CA GLN A 155 -9.01 -21.31 -10.28
C GLN A 155 -10.43 -21.83 -10.43
N LYS A 156 -11.21 -21.81 -9.34
CA LYS A 156 -12.62 -22.22 -9.38
C LYS A 156 -13.46 -21.22 -10.17
N VAL A 157 -13.20 -19.92 -10.05
CA VAL A 157 -13.83 -18.87 -10.86
C VAL A 157 -13.58 -19.13 -12.35
N GLU A 158 -12.34 -19.39 -12.76
CA GLU A 158 -11.99 -19.70 -14.15
C GLU A 158 -12.73 -20.94 -14.68
N GLN A 159 -12.89 -21.97 -13.85
CA GLN A 159 -13.61 -23.19 -14.23
C GLN A 159 -15.11 -22.96 -14.42
N VAL A 160 -15.74 -22.11 -13.59
CA VAL A 160 -17.21 -21.96 -13.58
C VAL A 160 -17.71 -20.74 -14.37
N ALA A 161 -16.81 -19.81 -14.74
CA ALA A 161 -17.19 -18.55 -15.36
C ALA A 161 -17.93 -18.71 -16.70
N SER A 162 -17.54 -19.69 -17.53
CA SER A 162 -18.17 -19.96 -18.83
C SER A 162 -19.59 -20.54 -18.73
N PHE A 163 -19.97 -21.11 -17.59
CA PHE A 163 -21.27 -21.75 -17.43
C PHE A 163 -22.35 -20.73 -16.98
N PRO A 164 -23.53 -20.72 -17.62
CA PRO A 164 -24.65 -19.83 -17.26
C PRO A 164 -25.43 -20.37 -16.04
N THR A 165 -24.70 -20.77 -14.98
CA THR A 165 -25.25 -21.29 -13.74
C THR A 165 -25.31 -20.22 -12.64
N SER A 166 -26.14 -20.46 -11.63
CA SER A 166 -26.20 -19.64 -10.41
C SER A 166 -24.95 -19.85 -9.57
N ILE A 167 -24.36 -18.76 -9.08
CA ILE A 167 -23.19 -18.80 -8.21
C ILE A 167 -23.50 -18.07 -6.91
N LEU A 168 -23.23 -18.71 -5.77
CA LEU A 168 -23.33 -18.12 -4.44
C LEU A 168 -21.92 -17.81 -3.91
N LEU A 169 -21.64 -16.53 -3.71
CA LEU A 169 -20.44 -16.00 -3.08
C LEU A 169 -20.68 -15.83 -1.58
N LEU A 170 -19.97 -16.61 -0.78
CA LEU A 170 -19.98 -16.49 0.68
C LEU A 170 -18.71 -15.76 1.13
N GLY A 171 -18.81 -15.00 2.20
CA GLY A 171 -17.63 -14.43 2.85
C GLY A 171 -17.93 -13.13 3.60
N PRO A 172 -17.02 -12.68 4.48
CA PRO A 172 -17.22 -11.47 5.28
C PRO A 172 -17.48 -10.22 4.46
N SER A 173 -18.03 -9.18 5.11
CA SER A 173 -18.16 -7.87 4.46
C SER A 173 -16.78 -7.28 4.18
N GLY A 174 -16.61 -6.68 3.00
CA GLY A 174 -15.34 -6.10 2.58
C GLY A 174 -14.25 -7.10 2.15
N SER A 175 -14.54 -8.41 2.03
CA SER A 175 -13.55 -9.41 1.61
C SER A 175 -13.24 -9.42 0.10
N GLY A 176 -14.00 -8.68 -0.72
CA GLY A 176 -13.82 -8.63 -2.17
C GLY A 176 -14.79 -9.48 -2.99
N LYS A 177 -15.96 -9.86 -2.42
CA LYS A 177 -17.00 -10.62 -3.16
C LYS A 177 -17.43 -9.94 -4.47
N GLU A 178 -17.56 -8.61 -4.47
CA GLU A 178 -17.92 -7.85 -5.67
C GLU A 178 -16.86 -7.98 -6.77
N VAL A 179 -15.59 -7.84 -6.42
CA VAL A 179 -14.44 -8.04 -7.33
C VAL A 179 -14.43 -9.45 -7.93
N ILE A 180 -14.80 -10.47 -7.15
CA ILE A 180 -14.96 -11.84 -7.66
C ILE A 180 -16.17 -11.98 -8.60
N ALA A 181 -17.26 -11.28 -8.33
CA ALA A 181 -18.42 -11.24 -9.22
C ALA A 181 -18.11 -10.54 -10.56
N ASP A 182 -17.35 -9.44 -10.53
CA ASP A 182 -16.85 -8.75 -11.72
C ASP A 182 -16.00 -9.71 -12.57
N LEU A 183 -15.05 -10.42 -11.93
CA LEU A 183 -14.20 -11.40 -12.61
C LEU A 183 -15.04 -12.54 -13.24
N LEU A 184 -16.03 -13.06 -12.51
CA LEU A 184 -16.95 -14.09 -13.02
C LEU A 184 -17.72 -13.64 -14.26
N HIS A 185 -18.12 -12.38 -14.31
CA HIS A 185 -18.82 -11.80 -15.46
C HIS A 185 -17.88 -11.66 -16.65
N GLN A 186 -16.67 -11.13 -16.45
CA GLN A 186 -15.71 -10.89 -17.52
C GLN A 186 -15.12 -12.15 -18.14
N LEU A 187 -14.95 -13.21 -17.35
CA LEU A 187 -14.50 -14.51 -17.83
C LEU A 187 -15.63 -15.35 -18.44
N SER A 188 -16.85 -14.80 -18.50
CA SER A 188 -18.00 -15.50 -19.09
C SER A 188 -18.26 -15.11 -20.54
N ASP A 189 -19.08 -15.92 -21.22
CA ASP A 189 -19.61 -15.63 -22.55
C ASP A 189 -20.50 -14.37 -22.59
N ARG A 190 -20.85 -13.81 -21.41
CA ARG A 190 -21.68 -12.62 -21.25
C ARG A 190 -20.88 -11.35 -20.93
N LYS A 191 -19.55 -11.36 -21.03
CA LYS A 191 -18.68 -10.21 -20.69
C LYS A 191 -19.04 -8.89 -21.39
N ASP A 192 -19.59 -8.95 -22.60
CA ASP A 192 -20.00 -7.78 -23.40
C ASP A 192 -21.50 -7.45 -23.21
N LYS A 193 -22.16 -8.05 -22.22
CA LYS A 193 -23.58 -7.88 -21.90
C LYS A 193 -23.74 -7.09 -20.60
N PRO A 194 -24.93 -6.55 -20.30
CA PRO A 194 -25.13 -5.79 -19.09
C PRO A 194 -24.75 -6.58 -17.83
N PHE A 195 -24.01 -5.94 -16.92
CA PHE A 195 -23.79 -6.44 -15.58
C PHE A 195 -24.46 -5.52 -14.56
N ILE A 196 -25.60 -5.96 -14.03
CA ILE A 196 -26.42 -5.16 -13.12
C ILE A 196 -26.15 -5.59 -11.68
N LYS A 197 -25.59 -4.68 -10.89
CA LYS A 197 -25.32 -4.90 -9.46
C LYS A 197 -26.46 -4.32 -8.61
N VAL A 198 -27.00 -5.13 -7.71
CA VAL A 198 -28.10 -4.73 -6.81
C VAL A 198 -27.72 -5.10 -5.37
N ASN A 199 -27.67 -4.10 -4.49
CA ASN A 199 -27.49 -4.33 -3.07
C ASN A 199 -28.87 -4.42 -2.39
N CYS A 200 -29.19 -5.60 -1.85
CA CYS A 200 -30.51 -5.89 -1.28
C CYS A 200 -30.69 -5.30 0.13
N GLY A 201 -29.60 -5.00 0.85
CA GLY A 201 -29.65 -4.39 2.19
C GLY A 201 -29.69 -2.85 2.18
N ALA A 202 -29.29 -2.20 1.08
CA ALA A 202 -29.22 -0.74 0.99
C ALA A 202 -30.55 -0.07 0.63
N ILE A 203 -31.49 -0.80 0.01
CA ILE A 203 -32.74 -0.25 -0.52
C ILE A 203 -33.91 -0.64 0.40
N PRO A 204 -34.73 0.32 0.86
CA PRO A 204 -35.94 0.02 1.62
C PRO A 204 -36.87 -0.94 0.86
N GLU A 205 -37.49 -1.90 1.56
CA GLU A 205 -38.29 -2.98 0.97
C GLU A 205 -39.30 -2.53 -0.11
N PRO A 206 -40.14 -1.48 0.11
CA PRO A 206 -41.10 -1.05 -0.90
C PRO A 206 -40.45 -0.53 -2.19
N LEU A 207 -39.26 0.08 -2.07
CA LEU A 207 -38.50 0.54 -3.22
C LEU A 207 -37.79 -0.61 -3.90
N LEU A 208 -37.25 -1.56 -3.13
CA LEU A 208 -36.52 -2.71 -3.66
C LEU A 208 -37.38 -3.54 -4.63
N GLU A 209 -38.66 -3.75 -4.31
CA GLU A 209 -39.59 -4.44 -5.20
C GLU A 209 -39.74 -3.72 -6.55
N SER A 210 -40.00 -2.41 -6.49
CA SER A 210 -40.16 -1.57 -7.68
C SER A 210 -38.86 -1.46 -8.48
N GLU A 211 -37.69 -1.42 -7.83
CA GLU A 211 -36.38 -1.40 -8.49
C GLU A 211 -36.09 -2.72 -9.20
N LEU A 212 -36.25 -3.86 -8.52
CA LEU A 212 -35.94 -5.18 -9.09
C LEU A 212 -36.88 -5.57 -10.23
N PHE A 213 -38.19 -5.46 -10.00
CA PHE A 213 -39.22 -6.01 -10.90
C PHE A 213 -39.85 -4.96 -11.81
N GLY A 214 -39.68 -3.66 -11.51
CA GLY A 214 -40.37 -2.58 -12.22
C GLY A 214 -41.85 -2.51 -11.87
N HIS A 215 -42.53 -1.48 -12.35
CA HIS A 215 -43.97 -1.30 -12.14
C HIS A 215 -44.66 -0.74 -13.37
N VAL A 216 -45.96 -1.06 -13.51
CA VAL A 216 -46.82 -0.43 -14.53
C VAL A 216 -47.34 0.91 -14.04
N LYS A 217 -47.84 1.74 -14.97
CA LYS A 217 -48.48 3.02 -14.65
C LYS A 217 -49.61 2.80 -13.63
N GLY A 218 -49.57 3.56 -12.53
CA GLY A 218 -50.62 3.55 -11.50
C GLY A 218 -50.59 2.35 -10.55
N ALA A 219 -49.49 1.60 -10.48
CA ALA A 219 -49.39 0.42 -9.61
C ALA A 219 -49.52 0.72 -8.09
N PHE A 220 -49.11 1.92 -7.63
CA PHE A 220 -49.22 2.34 -6.23
C PHE A 220 -49.19 3.87 -6.10
N THR A 221 -49.50 4.41 -4.91
CA THR A 221 -49.47 5.84 -4.62
C THR A 221 -48.03 6.37 -4.69
N GLY A 222 -47.73 7.21 -5.67
CA GLY A 222 -46.39 7.72 -5.96
C GLY A 222 -45.66 7.01 -7.11
N ALA A 223 -46.29 6.03 -7.76
CA ALA A 223 -45.75 5.41 -8.97
C ALA A 223 -45.58 6.44 -10.11
N ARG A 224 -44.51 6.32 -10.89
CA ARG A 224 -44.30 7.19 -12.06
C ARG A 224 -45.44 6.99 -13.05
N GLN A 225 -45.93 8.10 -13.62
CA GLN A 225 -47.03 8.05 -14.60
C GLN A 225 -46.68 7.27 -15.88
N GLU A 226 -45.40 7.02 -16.14
CA GLU A 226 -44.93 6.28 -17.31
C GLU A 226 -44.63 4.81 -16.99
N GLY A 227 -44.71 4.40 -15.72
CA GLY A 227 -44.18 3.13 -15.24
C GLY A 227 -42.65 3.12 -15.16
N LYS A 228 -42.07 2.00 -14.74
CA LYS A 228 -40.63 1.80 -14.62
C LYS A 228 -40.22 0.38 -15.02
N ILE A 229 -39.15 0.26 -15.80
CA ILE A 229 -38.51 -1.02 -16.13
C ILE A 229 -37.66 -1.45 -14.92
N GLY A 230 -37.79 -2.73 -14.54
CA GLY A 230 -37.02 -3.29 -13.43
C GLY A 230 -35.58 -3.62 -13.80
N LEU A 231 -34.69 -3.66 -12.80
CA LEU A 231 -33.27 -4.00 -12.94
C LEU A 231 -33.07 -5.41 -13.52
N LEU A 232 -33.92 -6.37 -13.16
CA LEU A 232 -33.87 -7.73 -13.72
C LEU A 232 -34.20 -7.74 -15.23
N GLU A 233 -35.09 -6.85 -15.66
CA GLU A 233 -35.44 -6.71 -17.08
C GLU A 233 -34.35 -6.00 -17.87
N LEU A 234 -33.65 -5.03 -17.26
CA LEU A 234 -32.49 -4.35 -17.86
C LEU A 234 -31.29 -5.29 -18.01
N ALA A 235 -31.19 -6.31 -17.16
CA ALA A 235 -30.13 -7.30 -17.19
C ALA A 235 -30.36 -8.44 -18.20
N ASP A 236 -31.42 -8.39 -19.02
CA ASP A 236 -31.74 -9.45 -19.98
C ASP A 236 -30.54 -9.76 -20.91
N LYS A 237 -30.26 -11.06 -21.10
CA LYS A 237 -29.05 -11.62 -21.76
C LYS A 237 -27.73 -11.34 -21.03
N GLY A 238 -27.76 -10.64 -19.91
CA GLY A 238 -26.62 -10.24 -19.11
C GLY A 238 -26.47 -11.03 -17.81
N THR A 239 -25.88 -10.38 -16.82
CA THR A 239 -25.63 -10.94 -15.47
C THR A 239 -26.19 -10.00 -14.42
N VAL A 240 -26.76 -10.56 -13.35
CA VAL A 240 -27.22 -9.82 -12.17
C VAL A 240 -26.39 -10.26 -10.97
N LEU A 241 -25.78 -9.29 -10.28
CA LEU A 241 -25.23 -9.49 -8.94
C LEU A 241 -26.26 -9.06 -7.90
N LEU A 242 -26.68 -9.99 -7.06
CA LEU A 242 -27.51 -9.74 -5.88
C LEU A 242 -26.62 -9.75 -4.63
N ASP A 243 -26.14 -8.58 -4.24
CA ASP A 243 -25.31 -8.41 -3.04
C ASP A 243 -26.18 -8.31 -1.79
N GLU A 244 -25.66 -8.84 -0.69
CA GLU A 244 -26.38 -9.04 0.59
C GLU A 244 -27.74 -9.74 0.41
N ILE A 245 -27.78 -10.85 -0.35
CA ILE A 245 -29.02 -11.60 -0.64
C ILE A 245 -29.71 -12.11 0.64
N GLY A 246 -28.98 -12.25 1.75
CA GLY A 246 -29.53 -12.64 3.05
C GLY A 246 -30.51 -11.63 3.63
N ASP A 247 -30.43 -10.37 3.21
CA ASP A 247 -31.33 -9.29 3.67
C ASP A 247 -32.60 -9.16 2.81
N LEU A 248 -32.78 -10.03 1.80
CA LEU A 248 -33.95 -9.96 0.93
C LEU A 248 -35.23 -10.35 1.71
N PRO A 249 -36.27 -9.50 1.73
CA PRO A 249 -37.54 -9.80 2.40
C PRO A 249 -38.22 -11.06 1.84
N LEU A 250 -38.89 -11.83 2.72
CA LEU A 250 -39.55 -13.11 2.35
C LEU A 250 -40.53 -12.97 1.17
N ALA A 251 -41.26 -11.87 1.08
CA ALA A 251 -42.18 -11.62 -0.03
C ALA A 251 -41.45 -11.53 -1.39
N LEU A 252 -40.26 -10.91 -1.40
CA LEU A 252 -39.44 -10.77 -2.60
C LEU A 252 -38.69 -12.06 -2.94
N GLN A 253 -38.35 -12.88 -1.95
CA GLN A 253 -37.76 -14.20 -2.17
C GLN A 253 -38.69 -15.09 -3.04
N VAL A 254 -40.00 -15.03 -2.83
CA VAL A 254 -40.99 -15.77 -3.66
C VAL A 254 -40.96 -15.31 -5.11
N LYS A 255 -40.89 -14.00 -5.35
CA LYS A 255 -40.84 -13.43 -6.70
C LYS A 255 -39.52 -13.75 -7.40
N LEU A 256 -38.40 -13.65 -6.68
CA LEU A 256 -37.09 -14.01 -7.21
C LEU A 256 -37.00 -15.51 -7.56
N LEU A 257 -37.59 -16.38 -6.74
CA LEU A 257 -37.67 -17.81 -7.03
C LEU A 257 -38.37 -18.07 -8.37
N ARG A 258 -39.49 -17.38 -8.66
CA ARG A 258 -40.18 -17.50 -9.95
C ARG A 258 -39.30 -17.06 -11.12
N VAL A 259 -38.55 -15.97 -10.97
CA VAL A 259 -37.59 -15.54 -11.99
C VAL A 259 -36.52 -16.61 -12.23
N LEU A 260 -35.98 -17.23 -11.19
CA LEU A 260 -34.95 -18.28 -11.29
C LEU A 260 -35.46 -19.62 -11.85
N GLN A 261 -36.73 -19.96 -11.61
CA GLN A 261 -37.34 -21.22 -12.06
C GLN A 261 -37.95 -21.10 -13.44
N GLU A 262 -38.83 -20.12 -13.63
CA GLU A 262 -39.63 -19.96 -14.85
C GLU A 262 -38.94 -19.10 -15.91
N LYS A 263 -37.83 -18.43 -15.54
CA LYS A 263 -37.12 -17.47 -16.40
C LYS A 263 -38.04 -16.33 -16.88
N GLN A 264 -39.00 -15.94 -16.05
CA GLN A 264 -39.97 -14.89 -16.36
C GLN A 264 -39.99 -13.81 -15.29
N VAL A 265 -40.23 -12.58 -15.72
CA VAL A 265 -40.48 -11.45 -14.82
C VAL A 265 -41.86 -10.86 -15.07
N GLN A 266 -42.51 -10.42 -14.00
CA GLN A 266 -43.78 -9.71 -14.02
C GLN A 266 -43.61 -8.39 -13.27
N ARG A 267 -43.97 -7.28 -13.91
CA ARG A 267 -43.92 -5.95 -13.29
C ARG A 267 -45.00 -5.83 -12.22
N VAL A 268 -44.72 -5.08 -11.16
CA VAL A 268 -45.69 -4.81 -10.08
C VAL A 268 -46.94 -4.14 -10.66
N GLY A 269 -48.11 -4.67 -10.30
CA GLY A 269 -49.43 -4.22 -10.78
C GLY A 269 -49.77 -4.63 -12.22
N GLY A 270 -48.85 -5.27 -12.96
CA GLY A 270 -49.09 -5.75 -14.32
C GLY A 270 -49.48 -7.23 -14.35
N THR A 271 -50.13 -7.67 -15.43
CA THR A 271 -50.45 -9.10 -15.68
C THR A 271 -49.60 -9.74 -16.77
N LYS A 272 -48.82 -8.93 -17.51
CA LYS A 272 -47.94 -9.42 -18.58
C LYS A 272 -46.65 -9.97 -17.99
N THR A 273 -46.30 -11.20 -18.35
CA THR A 273 -44.99 -11.79 -18.09
C THR A 273 -44.07 -11.54 -19.28
N LYS A 274 -42.77 -11.42 -19.00
CA LYS A 274 -41.71 -11.30 -20.00
C LYS A 274 -40.66 -12.37 -19.74
N GLN A 275 -40.27 -13.11 -20.79
CA GLN A 275 -39.16 -14.04 -20.72
C GLN A 275 -37.84 -13.30 -20.53
N LEU A 276 -36.99 -13.83 -19.66
CA LEU A 276 -35.68 -13.30 -19.31
C LEU A 276 -34.61 -14.39 -19.43
N ASP A 277 -33.47 -14.03 -20.00
CA ASP A 277 -32.27 -14.85 -19.97
C ASP A 277 -31.18 -14.17 -19.14
N ILE A 278 -31.22 -14.34 -17.81
CA ILE A 278 -30.25 -13.74 -16.90
C ILE A 278 -29.40 -14.80 -16.20
N ARG A 279 -28.12 -14.48 -16.01
CA ARG A 279 -27.24 -15.21 -15.10
C ARG A 279 -27.31 -14.54 -13.74
N ILE A 280 -27.43 -15.30 -12.66
CA ILE A 280 -27.48 -14.76 -11.30
C ILE A 280 -26.19 -15.12 -10.55
N ILE A 281 -25.56 -14.10 -9.99
CA ILE A 281 -24.52 -14.23 -8.97
C ILE A 281 -25.09 -13.62 -7.70
N SER A 282 -25.09 -14.36 -6.60
CA SER A 282 -25.58 -13.86 -5.31
C SER A 282 -24.42 -13.79 -4.33
N ALA A 283 -24.40 -12.78 -3.46
CA ALA A 283 -23.37 -12.61 -2.44
C ALA A 283 -23.99 -12.35 -1.07
N THR A 284 -23.37 -12.88 -0.01
CA THR A 284 -23.81 -12.63 1.37
C THR A 284 -22.68 -12.90 2.37
N ASN A 285 -22.69 -12.19 3.49
CA ASN A 285 -21.89 -12.52 4.67
C ASN A 285 -22.65 -13.35 5.72
N GLN A 286 -23.95 -13.56 5.54
CA GLN A 286 -24.80 -14.29 6.49
C GLN A 286 -24.81 -15.79 6.21
N ASN A 287 -25.04 -16.58 7.26
CA ASN A 287 -25.23 -18.02 7.12
C ASN A 287 -26.66 -18.31 6.62
N LEU A 288 -26.83 -18.46 5.30
CA LEU A 288 -28.15 -18.72 4.71
C LEU A 288 -28.80 -20.01 5.24
N LYS A 289 -28.02 -21.05 5.56
CA LYS A 289 -28.55 -22.30 6.12
C LYS A 289 -29.19 -22.07 7.50
N GLU A 290 -28.59 -21.20 8.30
CA GLU A 290 -29.16 -20.78 9.57
C GLU A 290 -30.42 -19.93 9.37
N LEU A 291 -30.42 -18.99 8.42
CA LEU A 291 -31.61 -18.20 8.10
C LEU A 291 -32.78 -19.07 7.61
N VAL A 292 -32.49 -20.14 6.87
CA VAL A 292 -33.48 -21.15 6.48
C VAL A 292 -34.06 -21.84 7.71
N ARG A 293 -33.20 -22.30 8.62
CA ARG A 293 -33.66 -22.92 9.89
C ARG A 293 -34.52 -21.99 10.73
N LEU A 294 -34.22 -20.69 10.71
CA LEU A 294 -34.98 -19.64 11.42
C LEU A 294 -36.23 -19.17 10.68
N GLY A 295 -36.53 -19.70 9.49
CA GLY A 295 -37.68 -19.29 8.67
C GLY A 295 -37.56 -17.88 8.07
N LYS A 296 -36.36 -17.28 8.10
CA LYS A 296 -36.07 -15.94 7.52
C LYS A 296 -35.65 -16.01 6.06
N PHE A 297 -35.26 -17.18 5.59
CA PHE A 297 -34.92 -17.43 4.20
C PHE A 297 -35.59 -18.71 3.72
N ARG A 298 -36.08 -18.73 2.48
CA ARG A 298 -36.76 -19.91 1.94
C ARG A 298 -35.76 -20.97 1.48
N GLU A 299 -36.04 -22.21 1.84
CA GLU A 299 -35.22 -23.37 1.48
C GLU A 299 -35.17 -23.59 -0.04
N ASP A 300 -36.30 -23.45 -0.74
CA ASP A 300 -36.40 -23.60 -2.19
C ASP A 300 -35.54 -22.60 -2.97
N LEU A 301 -35.52 -21.35 -2.54
CA LEU A 301 -34.66 -20.31 -3.10
C LEU A 301 -33.18 -20.58 -2.80
N PHE A 302 -32.86 -21.00 -1.58
CA PHE A 302 -31.49 -21.30 -1.17
C PHE A 302 -30.84 -22.34 -2.10
N TYR A 303 -31.50 -23.46 -2.34
CA TYR A 303 -30.97 -24.50 -3.24
C TYR A 303 -30.86 -24.06 -4.70
N ARG A 304 -31.71 -23.12 -5.14
CA ARG A 304 -31.65 -22.57 -6.52
C ARG A 304 -30.52 -21.56 -6.71
N LEU A 305 -30.12 -20.88 -5.65
CA LEU A 305 -28.96 -19.98 -5.63
C LEU A 305 -27.64 -20.74 -5.46
N GLN A 306 -27.63 -21.78 -4.61
CA GLN A 306 -26.44 -22.55 -4.24
C GLN A 306 -26.12 -23.68 -5.24
N VAL A 307 -26.11 -23.40 -6.55
CA VAL A 307 -25.68 -24.41 -7.55
C VAL A 307 -24.16 -24.56 -7.54
N VAL A 308 -23.44 -23.43 -7.50
CA VAL A 308 -22.00 -23.38 -7.25
C VAL A 308 -21.75 -22.45 -6.07
N GLU A 309 -21.07 -22.94 -5.05
CA GLU A 309 -20.66 -22.13 -3.89
C GLU A 309 -19.16 -21.77 -3.99
N LEU A 310 -18.84 -20.49 -3.84
CA LEU A 310 -17.48 -19.96 -3.71
C LEU A 310 -17.37 -19.23 -2.37
N ASN A 311 -16.40 -19.62 -1.56
CA ASN A 311 -16.11 -18.96 -0.30
C ASN A 311 -14.92 -18.01 -0.47
N VAL A 312 -15.15 -16.71 -0.29
CA VAL A 312 -14.13 -15.67 -0.34
C VAL A 312 -13.58 -15.47 1.07
N PRO A 313 -12.34 -15.92 1.35
CA PRO A 313 -11.76 -15.88 2.69
C PRO A 313 -11.62 -14.45 3.22
N SER A 314 -11.69 -14.34 4.55
CA SER A 314 -11.35 -13.11 5.25
C SER A 314 -9.88 -12.73 4.99
N LEU A 315 -9.54 -11.45 5.13
CA LEU A 315 -8.16 -10.99 4.97
C LEU A 315 -7.23 -11.61 6.02
N ARG A 316 -7.74 -11.86 7.24
CA ARG A 316 -7.05 -12.59 8.31
C ARG A 316 -6.64 -14.02 7.92
N GLU A 317 -7.44 -14.67 7.08
CA GLU A 317 -7.22 -16.02 6.61
C GLU A 317 -6.22 -16.09 5.45
N ARG A 318 -5.77 -14.95 4.93
CA ARG A 318 -4.83 -14.82 3.80
C ARG A 318 -3.79 -13.74 4.07
N PRO A 319 -2.95 -13.90 5.11
CA PRO A 319 -1.98 -12.88 5.50
C PRO A 319 -0.98 -12.52 4.38
N GLU A 320 -0.69 -13.46 3.48
CA GLU A 320 0.17 -13.24 2.31
C GLU A 320 -0.39 -12.15 1.38
N ASP A 321 -1.72 -12.03 1.28
CA ASP A 321 -2.35 -10.99 0.45
C ASP A 321 -2.23 -9.60 1.07
N ILE A 322 -2.05 -9.48 2.39
CA ILE A 322 -2.03 -8.18 3.08
C ILE A 322 -0.89 -7.31 2.54
N HIS A 323 0.31 -7.87 2.43
CA HIS A 323 1.47 -7.14 1.90
C HIS A 323 1.23 -6.69 0.45
N ALA A 324 0.79 -7.60 -0.41
CA ALA A 324 0.54 -7.31 -1.82
C ALA A 324 -0.53 -6.22 -2.02
N LEU A 325 -1.62 -6.30 -1.25
CA LEU A 325 -2.70 -5.31 -1.27
C LEU A 325 -2.24 -3.96 -0.72
N LEU A 326 -1.47 -3.94 0.38
CA LEU A 326 -0.88 -2.72 0.93
C LEU A 326 -0.04 -2.00 -0.12
N GLN A 327 0.90 -2.71 -0.75
CA GLN A 327 1.77 -2.14 -1.78
C GLN A 327 0.96 -1.60 -2.96
N HIS A 328 -0.05 -2.37 -3.41
CA HIS A 328 -0.89 -1.93 -4.51
C HIS A 328 -1.66 -0.65 -4.21
N PHE A 329 -2.43 -0.62 -3.11
CA PHE A 329 -3.20 0.56 -2.75
C PHE A 329 -2.30 1.75 -2.46
N PHE A 330 -1.15 1.53 -1.84
CA PHE A 330 -0.21 2.59 -1.53
C PHE A 330 0.32 3.27 -2.80
N VAL A 331 0.79 2.47 -3.76
CA VAL A 331 1.26 2.96 -5.06
C VAL A 331 0.12 3.62 -5.85
N HIS A 332 -1.07 3.01 -5.84
CA HIS A 332 -2.26 3.54 -6.52
C HIS A 332 -2.60 4.95 -6.02
N PHE A 333 -2.75 5.13 -4.70
CA PHE A 333 -3.13 6.41 -4.11
C PHE A 333 -2.00 7.45 -4.16
N CYS A 334 -0.73 7.06 -4.01
CA CYS A 334 0.39 7.98 -4.21
C CYS A 334 0.39 8.55 -5.64
N LYS A 335 0.14 7.69 -6.64
CA LYS A 335 0.03 8.11 -8.04
C LYS A 335 -1.22 8.97 -8.28
N LEU A 336 -2.37 8.58 -7.72
CA LEU A 336 -3.64 9.28 -7.88
C LEU A 336 -3.58 10.71 -7.33
N TYR A 337 -2.97 10.88 -6.15
CA TYR A 337 -2.85 12.18 -5.47
C TYR A 337 -1.56 12.92 -5.81
N ASN A 338 -0.70 12.36 -6.66
CA ASN A 338 0.59 12.92 -7.04
C ASN A 338 1.46 13.29 -5.82
N VAL A 339 1.52 12.39 -4.84
CA VAL A 339 2.32 12.52 -3.61
C VAL A 339 3.37 11.43 -3.55
N GLU A 340 4.56 11.78 -3.08
CA GLU A 340 5.60 10.81 -2.77
C GLU A 340 5.66 10.57 -1.26
N LYS A 341 5.40 9.34 -0.83
CA LYS A 341 5.45 8.92 0.57
C LYS A 341 6.07 7.54 0.72
N HIS A 342 6.47 7.23 1.94
CA HIS A 342 7.01 5.93 2.33
C HIS A 342 6.34 5.45 3.61
N ILE A 343 6.22 4.14 3.78
CA ILE A 343 5.79 3.51 5.02
C ILE A 343 7.05 2.99 5.74
N SER A 344 7.20 3.29 7.03
CA SER A 344 8.30 2.73 7.82
C SER A 344 8.12 1.22 8.04
N GLN A 345 9.22 0.49 8.23
CA GLN A 345 9.18 -0.97 8.39
C GLN A 345 8.38 -1.39 9.62
N ASP A 346 8.48 -0.64 10.72
CA ASP A 346 7.70 -0.88 11.93
C ASP A 346 6.19 -0.75 11.66
N THR A 347 5.81 0.23 10.85
CA THR A 347 4.41 0.44 10.45
C THR A 347 3.92 -0.71 9.59
N LEU A 348 4.69 -1.12 8.58
CA LEU A 348 4.35 -2.28 7.73
C LEU A 348 4.13 -3.54 8.57
N HIS A 349 5.04 -3.82 9.50
CA HIS A 349 4.92 -4.98 10.39
C HIS A 349 3.65 -4.92 11.25
N ILE A 350 3.24 -3.74 11.73
CA ILE A 350 1.98 -3.59 12.48
C ILE A 350 0.77 -3.90 11.60
N LEU A 351 0.76 -3.40 10.36
CA LEU A 351 -0.33 -3.57 9.43
C LEU A 351 -0.47 -5.04 8.97
N GLU A 352 0.65 -5.72 8.73
CA GLU A 352 0.67 -7.14 8.34
C GLU A 352 0.15 -8.07 9.45
N ASN A 353 0.37 -7.72 10.72
CA ASN A 353 -0.08 -8.52 11.86
C ASN A 353 -1.48 -8.12 12.38
N TYR A 354 -2.13 -7.14 11.77
CA TYR A 354 -3.47 -6.72 12.18
C TYR A 354 -4.54 -7.71 11.70
N HIS A 355 -5.64 -7.82 12.45
CA HIS A 355 -6.70 -8.79 12.18
C HIS A 355 -7.66 -8.39 11.05
N TRP A 356 -7.65 -7.11 10.63
CA TRP A 356 -8.48 -6.56 9.55
C TRP A 356 -9.96 -6.95 9.62
N PRO A 357 -10.70 -6.57 10.69
CA PRO A 357 -12.12 -6.88 10.82
C PRO A 357 -12.99 -6.38 9.65
N GLY A 358 -12.62 -5.27 9.01
CA GLY A 358 -13.26 -4.75 7.80
C GLY A 358 -12.60 -5.21 6.49
N ASN A 359 -11.71 -6.20 6.55
CA ASN A 359 -11.04 -6.86 5.43
C ASN A 359 -10.38 -5.84 4.46
N VAL A 360 -10.49 -6.07 3.15
CA VAL A 360 -9.86 -5.26 2.10
C VAL A 360 -10.43 -3.83 2.08
N ARG A 361 -11.71 -3.65 2.46
CA ARG A 361 -12.33 -2.32 2.52
C ARG A 361 -11.67 -1.45 3.59
N GLU A 362 -11.45 -1.99 4.79
CA GLU A 362 -10.73 -1.28 5.85
C GLU A 362 -9.28 -1.01 5.46
N LEU A 363 -8.59 -1.99 4.86
CA LEU A 363 -7.22 -1.85 4.38
C LEU A 363 -7.08 -0.67 3.39
N ARG A 364 -7.92 -0.66 2.34
CA ARG A 364 -7.93 0.39 1.33
C ARG A 364 -8.16 1.77 1.94
N ASN A 365 -9.17 1.89 2.81
CA ASN A 365 -9.54 3.15 3.45
C ASN A 365 -8.43 3.66 4.38
N LEU A 366 -7.75 2.77 5.11
CA LEU A 366 -6.63 3.16 5.96
C LEU A 366 -5.46 3.68 5.12
N VAL A 367 -5.08 2.96 4.06
CA VAL A 367 -3.98 3.37 3.17
C VAL A 367 -4.25 4.74 2.56
N GLU A 368 -5.45 4.95 2.03
CA GLU A 368 -5.88 6.26 1.52
C GLU A 368 -5.79 7.35 2.60
N SER A 369 -6.35 7.08 3.79
CA SER A 369 -6.35 8.02 4.91
C SER A 369 -4.93 8.41 5.35
N MET A 370 -3.99 7.47 5.41
CA MET A 370 -2.59 7.76 5.74
C MET A 370 -1.93 8.64 4.67
N ILE A 371 -2.23 8.39 3.39
CA ILE A 371 -1.70 9.18 2.27
C ILE A 371 -2.28 10.59 2.26
N VAL A 372 -3.52 10.80 2.68
CA VAL A 372 -4.13 12.14 2.72
C VAL A 372 -3.80 12.90 4.00
N SER A 373 -3.82 12.23 5.16
CA SER A 373 -3.85 12.89 6.48
C SER A 373 -2.48 13.11 7.11
N VAL A 374 -1.48 12.29 6.78
CA VAL A 374 -0.14 12.39 7.39
C VAL A 374 0.67 13.46 6.66
N PRO A 375 1.13 14.55 7.30
CA PRO A 375 1.90 15.58 6.61
C PRO A 375 3.33 15.14 6.28
N SER A 376 3.87 14.19 7.05
CA SER A 376 5.22 13.65 6.87
C SER A 376 5.35 12.80 5.60
N LEU A 377 6.56 12.79 5.02
CA LEU A 377 6.91 11.91 3.89
C LEU A 377 6.96 10.44 4.31
N THR A 378 7.34 10.15 5.56
CA THR A 378 7.37 8.81 6.13
C THR A 378 6.20 8.65 7.08
N ILE A 379 5.39 7.61 6.85
CA ILE A 379 4.32 7.17 7.75
C ILE A 379 4.94 6.26 8.80
N GLU A 380 4.80 6.66 10.06
CA GLU A 380 5.35 5.99 11.22
C GLU A 380 4.24 5.35 12.08
N PRO A 381 4.55 4.45 13.03
CA PRO A 381 3.53 3.81 13.87
C PRO A 381 2.68 4.80 14.68
N VAL A 382 3.22 5.99 14.95
CA VAL A 382 2.51 7.08 15.63
C VAL A 382 1.40 7.68 14.77
N ASP A 383 1.47 7.54 13.44
CA ASP A 383 0.46 8.05 12.52
C ASP A 383 -0.72 7.09 12.38
N LEU A 384 -0.58 5.84 12.83
CA LEU A 384 -1.66 4.86 12.81
C LEU A 384 -2.76 5.19 13.84
N PRO A 385 -4.03 4.90 13.52
CA PRO A 385 -5.13 5.03 14.45
C PRO A 385 -4.88 4.31 15.78
N PRO A 386 -5.43 4.78 16.91
CA PRO A 386 -5.14 4.23 18.24
C PRO A 386 -5.40 2.73 18.38
N HIS A 387 -6.37 2.16 17.65
CA HIS A 387 -6.69 0.73 17.71
C HIS A 387 -5.58 -0.19 17.15
N PHE A 388 -4.70 0.32 16.28
CA PHE A 388 -3.50 -0.42 15.85
C PHE A 388 -2.43 -0.49 16.93
N ARG A 389 -2.43 0.47 17.88
CA ARG A 389 -1.48 0.51 19.00
C ARG A 389 -1.81 -0.50 20.11
N ILE A 390 -3.05 -1.01 20.14
CA ILE A 390 -3.56 -1.86 21.23
C ILE A 390 -3.26 -3.36 20.97
N GLN A 391 -3.06 -3.77 19.71
CA GLN A 391 -2.98 -5.21 19.37
C GLN A 391 -1.57 -5.80 19.29
N ASN A 392 -0.50 -4.99 19.36
CA ASN A 392 0.87 -5.48 19.28
C ASN A 392 1.67 -5.30 20.56
N HIS A 393 1.16 -5.87 21.65
CA HIS A 393 2.01 -6.27 22.76
C HIS A 393 1.46 -7.51 23.48
N PRO A 394 2.10 -8.69 23.30
CA PRO A 394 2.15 -9.71 24.35
C PRO A 394 2.82 -9.19 25.64
N GLU A 395 3.37 -7.98 25.62
CA GLU A 395 3.90 -7.29 26.79
C GLU A 395 2.84 -6.75 27.75
N SER A 396 1.54 -6.80 27.42
CA SER A 396 0.49 -6.34 28.36
C SER A 396 0.28 -7.28 29.55
N ILE A 397 0.85 -8.49 29.52
CA ILE A 397 0.78 -9.49 30.61
C ILE A 397 2.08 -9.46 31.46
N LEU A 398 3.13 -8.78 30.99
CA LEU A 398 4.41 -8.75 31.68
C LEU A 398 4.44 -7.64 32.73
N PRO A 399 4.89 -7.91 33.98
CA PRO A 399 5.11 -6.87 34.98
C PRO A 399 6.01 -5.75 34.43
N LEU A 400 5.80 -4.50 34.89
CA LEU A 400 6.55 -3.31 34.45
C LEU A 400 8.06 -3.54 34.32
N LYS A 401 8.64 -4.28 35.26
CA LYS A 401 10.07 -4.63 35.30
C LYS A 401 10.55 -5.43 34.09
N GLN A 402 9.70 -6.27 33.50
CA GLN A 402 10.02 -7.06 32.31
C GLN A 402 9.83 -6.25 31.02
N ARG A 403 8.84 -5.35 30.98
CA ARG A 403 8.62 -4.42 29.86
C ARG A 403 9.78 -3.46 29.69
N VAL A 404 10.24 -2.85 30.78
CA VAL A 404 11.43 -2.00 30.79
C VAL A 404 12.64 -2.79 30.30
N LYS A 405 12.81 -4.06 30.71
CA LYS A 405 13.92 -4.91 30.23
C LYS A 405 13.87 -5.20 28.73
N LEU A 406 12.68 -5.49 28.18
CA LEU A 406 12.51 -5.75 26.75
C LEU A 406 12.75 -4.49 25.92
N PHE A 407 12.25 -3.35 26.39
CA PHE A 407 12.48 -2.05 25.76
C PHE A 407 13.96 -1.68 25.79
N GLU A 408 14.62 -1.83 26.95
CA GLU A 408 16.07 -1.66 27.08
C GLU A 408 16.84 -2.58 26.14
N LYS A 409 16.44 -3.86 26.01
CA LYS A 409 17.08 -4.81 25.10
C LYS A 409 17.00 -4.34 23.65
N ARG A 410 15.82 -3.93 23.16
CA ARG A 410 15.65 -3.44 21.78
C ARG A 410 16.48 -2.19 21.50
N LEU A 411 16.51 -1.24 22.43
CA LEU A 411 17.34 -0.03 22.29
C LEU A 411 18.84 -0.38 22.22
N ILE A 412 19.27 -1.38 22.97
CA ILE A 412 20.66 -1.88 22.93
C ILE A 412 20.96 -2.58 21.60
N GLU A 413 20.04 -3.39 21.07
CA GLU A 413 20.18 -4.04 19.75
C GLU A 413 20.33 -3.00 18.62
N ASP A 414 19.42 -2.02 18.59
CA ASP A 414 19.44 -0.94 17.60
C ASP A 414 20.74 -0.11 17.71
N ALA A 415 21.16 0.23 18.93
CA ALA A 415 22.41 0.97 19.15
C ALA A 415 23.67 0.19 18.73
N LEU A 416 23.69 -1.14 18.94
CA LEU A 416 24.80 -2.01 18.53
C LEU A 416 24.81 -2.22 17.01
N GLN A 417 23.66 -2.28 16.34
CA GLN A 417 23.59 -2.35 14.88
C GLN A 417 24.02 -1.03 14.22
N ARG A 418 23.63 0.11 14.80
CA ARG A 418 23.93 1.44 14.25
C ARG A 418 25.35 1.92 14.53
N LYS A 419 26.05 1.36 15.54
CA LYS A 419 27.36 1.85 15.98
C LYS A 419 28.40 0.72 15.95
N PRO A 420 29.58 0.96 15.37
CA PRO A 420 30.60 -0.07 15.17
C PRO A 420 31.35 -0.50 16.44
N SER A 421 31.07 0.12 17.60
CA SER A 421 31.69 -0.28 18.87
C SER A 421 30.75 -0.08 20.05
N ILE A 422 30.87 -0.98 21.03
CA ILE A 422 30.08 -0.95 22.27
C ILE A 422 30.22 0.40 22.99
N ARG A 423 31.41 1.01 22.95
CA ARG A 423 31.66 2.34 23.54
C ARG A 423 30.89 3.46 22.84
N LYS A 424 30.72 3.39 21.53
CA LYS A 424 29.91 4.36 20.76
C LYS A 424 28.41 4.08 20.90
N ALA A 425 28.02 2.81 21.00
CA ALA A 425 26.64 2.44 21.31
C ALA A 425 26.22 2.92 22.72
N ALA A 426 27.11 2.82 23.71
CA ALA A 426 26.86 3.30 25.07
C ALA A 426 26.68 4.83 25.11
N ALA A 427 27.58 5.56 24.44
CA ALA A 427 27.47 7.01 24.32
C ALA A 427 26.20 7.44 23.56
N TYR A 428 25.78 6.69 22.54
CA TYR A 428 24.54 6.94 21.80
C TYR A 428 23.28 6.76 22.65
N LEU A 429 23.30 5.78 23.56
CA LEU A 429 22.22 5.53 24.52
C LEU A 429 22.30 6.40 25.78
N GLY A 430 23.32 7.26 25.91
CA GLY A 430 23.51 8.12 27.07
C GLY A 430 23.87 7.36 28.36
N VAL A 431 24.46 6.17 28.24
CA VAL A 431 24.85 5.33 29.39
C VAL A 431 26.35 5.06 29.40
N ASP A 432 26.91 4.80 30.59
CA ASP A 432 28.31 4.41 30.71
C ASP A 432 28.62 3.10 29.99
N HIS A 433 29.84 3.00 29.46
CA HIS A 433 30.33 1.79 28.80
C HIS A 433 30.20 0.53 29.69
N SER A 434 30.51 0.65 30.97
CA SER A 434 30.40 -0.45 31.94
C SER A 434 28.94 -0.89 32.16
N THR A 435 27.99 0.03 32.09
CA THR A 435 26.54 -0.22 32.20
C THR A 435 26.03 -0.98 30.98
N LEU A 436 26.45 -0.57 29.78
CA LEU A 436 26.06 -1.24 28.54
C LEU A 436 26.64 -2.66 28.47
N VAL A 437 27.93 -2.85 28.80
CA VAL A 437 28.58 -4.17 28.83
C VAL A 437 27.90 -5.12 29.82
N LYS A 438 27.52 -4.63 31.01
CA LYS A 438 26.74 -5.43 31.98
C LYS A 438 25.38 -5.84 31.42
N LYS A 439 24.66 -4.93 30.76
CA LYS A 439 23.34 -5.22 30.16
C LYS A 439 23.44 -6.20 28.99
N ILE A 440 24.43 -6.06 28.10
CA ILE A 440 24.72 -7.01 27.01
C ILE A 440 24.93 -8.43 27.54
N LYS A 441 25.74 -8.56 28.61
CA LYS A 441 25.99 -9.85 29.28
C LYS A 441 24.74 -10.40 29.98
N THR A 442 23.92 -9.53 30.57
CA THR A 442 22.67 -9.91 31.25
C THR A 442 21.61 -10.42 30.26
N PHE A 443 21.64 -9.94 29.01
CA PHE A 443 20.70 -10.31 27.96
C PHE A 443 21.21 -11.42 27.02
N ASN A 444 22.38 -12.02 27.31
CA ASN A 444 23.04 -13.06 26.49
C ASN A 444 23.15 -12.68 25.01
N MET A 445 23.51 -11.43 24.72
CA MET A 445 23.60 -10.94 23.34
C MET A 445 25.00 -11.22 22.80
N HIS A 446 25.08 -11.99 21.70
CA HIS A 446 26.35 -12.28 21.04
C HIS A 446 26.88 -11.02 20.36
N THR A 447 28.11 -10.65 20.70
CA THR A 447 28.87 -9.57 20.07
C THR A 447 29.82 -10.22 19.07
N ASN A 448 29.62 -9.95 17.78
CA ASN A 448 30.59 -10.29 16.74
C ASN A 448 31.73 -9.28 16.72
#